data_AF-A0A6N6MCP2-F1
#
_entry.id   AF-A0A6N6MCP2-F1
#
_cell.length_a   1.000
_cell.length_b   1.000
_cell.length_c   1.000
_cell.angle_alpha   90.00
_cell.angle_beta   90.00
_cell.angle_gamma   90.00
#
_symmetry.space_group_name_H-M   'P 1'
#
loop_
_entity.id
_entity.type
_entity.pdbx_description
1 polymer ?
#
loop_
_entity_poly.entity_id
_entity_poly.type
_entity_poly.pdbx_seq_one_letter_code
_entity_poly.pdbx_strand_id
1 'polypeptide(L)' 'MKILYIKRQTQYEKRYSIKMGQLITKVTSIKKYLFGLPVQTLRTNKETYYKEVKDKNNAMLFV' A
#
# COMPACT_ATOMS: atom_id res chain seq x y z
N MET A 1 -18.53 -5.54 16.41
CA MET A 1 -17.06 -5.45 16.22
C MET A 1 -16.60 -6.71 15.49
N LYS A 2 -15.91 -6.60 14.36
CA LYS A 2 -15.33 -7.78 13.70
C LYS A 2 -13.98 -8.09 14.34
N ILE A 3 -13.81 -9.32 14.81
CA ILE A 3 -12.58 -9.78 15.46
C ILE A 3 -11.42 -9.76 14.47
N LEU A 4 -11.67 -10.16 13.23
CA LEU A 4 -10.70 -10.17 12.14
C LEU A 4 -11.25 -9.42 10.94
N TYR A 5 -10.47 -8.50 10.36
CA TYR A 5 -10.84 -7.80 9.14
C TYR A 5 -9.63 -7.34 8.33
N ILE A 6 -9.84 -7.05 7.05
CA ILE A 6 -8.81 -6.48 6.17
C ILE A 6 -9.19 -5.03 5.90
N LYS A 7 -8.20 -4.13 5.96
CA LYS A 7 -8.38 -2.71 5.66
C LYS A 7 -7.38 -2.25 4.61
N ARG A 8 -7.88 -1.52 3.61
CA ARG A 8 -7.06 -0.81 2.62
C ARG A 8 -6.87 0.64 3.05
N GLN A 9 -5.63 1.12 3.03
CA GLN A 9 -5.29 2.51 3.30
C GLN A 9 -4.46 3.06 2.14
N THR A 10 -4.90 4.17 1.57
CA THR A 10 -4.18 4.89 0.52
C THR A 10 -3.65 6.21 1.08
N GLN A 11 -2.37 6.46 0.88
CA GLN A 11 -1.66 7.65 1.34
C GLN A 11 -0.83 8.23 0.20
N TYR A 12 -0.71 9.55 0.16
CA TYR A 12 0.17 10.23 -0.80
C TYR A 12 1.49 10.58 -0.09
N GLU A 13 2.57 9.96 -0.53
CA GLU A 13 3.92 10.24 -0.02
C GLU A 13 4.65 11.19 -0.97
N LYS A 14 5.21 12.27 -0.42
CA LYS A 14 6.18 13.12 -1.11
C LYS A 14 7.57 12.56 -0.86
N ARG A 15 8.27 12.16 -1.91
CA ARG A 15 9.65 11.66 -1.85
C ARG A 15 10.55 12.59 -2.62
N TYR A 16 11.69 12.96 -2.04
CA TYR A 16 12.69 13.78 -2.69
C TYR A 16 13.87 12.90 -3.09
N SER A 17 14.25 12.97 -4.37
CA SER A 17 15.46 12.34 -4.88
C SER A 17 16.30 13.38 -5.60
N ILE A 18 17.61 13.39 -5.35
CA ILE A 18 18.56 14.36 -5.92
C ILE A 18 18.51 14.35 -7.46
N LYS A 19 18.25 13.18 -8.07
CA LYS A 19 18.22 13.02 -9.53
C LYS A 19 16.87 13.33 -10.20
N MET A 20 15.75 13.28 -9.46
CA MET A 20 14.39 13.37 -10.02
C MET A 20 13.54 14.49 -9.42
N GLY A 21 14.04 15.20 -8.41
CA GLY A 21 13.27 16.21 -7.69
C GLY A 21 12.20 15.60 -6.78
N GLN A 22 11.08 16.31 -6.64
CA GLN A 22 9.95 15.90 -5.82
C GLN A 22 9.03 14.94 -6.59
N LEU A 23 8.89 13.72 -6.06
CA LEU A 23 7.99 12.69 -6.58
C LEU A 23 6.81 12.52 -5.63
N ILE A 24 5.59 12.67 -6.15
CA ILE A 24 4.37 12.33 -5.42
C ILE A 24 4.01 10.90 -5.78
N THR A 25 4.02 10.01 -4.79
CA THR A 25 3.69 8.60 -4.97
C THR A 25 2.43 8.27 -4.18
N LYS A 26 1.48 7.61 -4.83
CA LYS A 26 0.30 7.08 -4.14
C LYS A 26 0.61 5.68 -3.63
N VAL A 27 0.67 5.53 -2.32
CA VAL A 27 0.97 4.29 -1.64
C VAL A 27 -0.32 3.70 -1.12
N THR A 28 -0.70 2.52 -1.62
CA THR A 28 -1.85 1.77 -1.13
C THR A 28 -1.37 0.55 -0.37
N SER A 29 -1.65 0.51 0.93
CA SER A 29 -1.36 -0.63 1.81
C SER A 29 -2.64 -1.39 2.14
N ILE A 30 -2.54 -2.72 2.16
CA ILE A 30 -3.60 -3.62 2.58
C ILE A 30 -3.10 -4.36 3.82
N LYS A 31 -3.76 -4.15 4.96
CA LYS A 31 -3.36 -4.70 6.25
C LYS A 31 -4.49 -5.53 6.85
N LYS A 32 -4.12 -6.64 7.49
CA LYS A 32 -4.99 -7.51 8.27
C LYS A 32 -4.99 -7.03 9.72
N TYR A 33 -6.17 -6.84 10.26
CA TYR A 33 -6.40 -6.37 11.62
C TYR A 33 -7.06 -7.47 12.46
N LEU A 34 -6.60 -7.61 13.70
CA LEU A 34 -7.18 -8.47 14.74
C LEU A 34 -7.44 -7.61 15.97
N PHE A 35 -8.66 -7.62 16.50
CA PHE A 35 -9.07 -6.77 17.64
C PHE A 35 -8.72 -5.27 17.48
N GLY A 36 -8.70 -4.77 16.24
CA GLY A 36 -8.36 -3.37 15.94
C GLY A 36 -6.87 -3.07 15.80
N LEU A 37 -5.98 -4.04 16.06
CA LEU A 37 -4.54 -3.91 15.88
C LEU A 37 -4.10 -4.51 14.53
N PRO A 38 -3.21 -3.85 13.77
CA PRO A 38 -2.67 -4.41 12.53
C PRO A 38 -1.67 -5.54 12.86
N VAL A 39 -2.00 -6.76 12.46
CA VAL A 39 -1.15 -7.95 12.71
C VAL A 39 -0.22 -8.21 11.53
N GLN A 40 -0.69 -7.97 10.31
CA GLN A 40 0.08 -8.31 9.11
C GLN A 40 -0.19 -7.31 7.98
N THR A 41 0.87 -6.92 7.28
CA THR A 41 0.75 -6.21 6.01
C THR A 41 0.73 -7.24 4.89
N LEU A 42 -0.36 -7.29 4.13
CA LEU A 42 -0.55 -8.25 3.05
C LEU A 42 0.14 -7.78 1.77
N ARG A 43 -0.08 -6.51 1.39
CA ARG A 43 0.48 -5.93 0.16
C ARG A 43 0.66 -4.42 0.30
N THR A 44 1.68 -3.89 -0.38
CA THR A 44 1.89 -2.45 -0.53
C THR A 44 2.18 -2.13 -1.99
N ASN A 45 1.26 -1.42 -2.62
CA ASN A 45 1.37 -0.97 -4.00
C ASN A 45 1.80 0.50 -4.02
N LYS A 46 2.72 0.84 -4.93
CA LYS A 46 3.22 2.21 -5.10
C LYS A 46 2.92 2.63 -6.53
N GLU A 47 1.91 3.47 -6.70
CA GLU A 47 1.57 4.10 -7.97
C GLU A 47 2.41 5.37 -8.10
N THR A 48 3.51 5.28 -8.86
CA THR A 48 4.26 6.45 -9.31
C THR A 48 3.68 6.94 -10.62
N TYR A 49 3.40 8.25 -10.73
CA TYR A 49 2.75 8.89 -11.88
C TYR A 49 3.51 8.75 -13.22
N TYR A 50 4.73 8.17 -13.21
CA TYR A 50 5.61 8.06 -14.37
C TYR A 50 5.65 6.69 -15.06
N LYS A 51 4.68 5.80 -14.82
CA LYS A 51 4.55 4.49 -15.49
C LYS A 51 5.67 3.50 -15.09
N GLU A 52 5.39 2.72 -14.05
CA GLU A 52 5.78 1.31 -13.88
C GLU A 52 5.26 0.87 -12.52
N VAL A 53 4.07 0.27 -12.48
CA VAL A 53 3.65 -0.49 -11.31
C VAL A 53 4.55 -1.73 -11.28
N LYS A 54 5.66 -1.67 -10.52
CA LYS A 54 6.46 -2.85 -10.19
C LYS A 54 5.69 -3.68 -9.15
N ASP A 55 4.64 -4.32 -9.63
CA ASP A 55 3.84 -5.25 -8.85
C ASP A 55 4.56 -6.61 -8.82
N LYS A 56 5.49 -6.78 -7.88
CA LYS A 56 5.95 -8.12 -7.52
C LYS A 56 4.87 -8.73 -6.63
N ASN A 57 4.13 -9.67 -7.21
CA ASN A 57 3.16 -10.58 -6.58
C ASN A 57 1.70 -10.13 -6.68
N ASN A 58 1.14 -10.34 -7.87
CA ASN A 58 -0.28 -10.23 -8.13
C ASN A 58 -1.03 -11.48 -7.61
N ALA A 59 -1.19 -11.61 -6.29
CA ALA A 59 -2.09 -12.59 -5.70
C ALA A 59 -3.42 -11.91 -5.38
N MET A 60 -4.49 -12.36 -6.05
CA MET A 60 -5.87 -11.95 -5.77
C MET A 60 -6.31 -12.62 -4.46
N LEU A 61 -6.38 -11.84 -3.37
CA LEU A 61 -7.02 -12.26 -2.13
C LEU A 61 -8.52 -12.03 -2.28
N PHE A 62 -9.23 -13.06 -2.78
CA PHE A 62 -10.66 -13.20 -2.56
C PHE A 62 -10.86 -13.60 -1.10
N VAL A 63 -11.75 -12.88 -0.41
CA VAL A 63 -12.26 -13.24 0.93
C VAL A 63 -13.55 -13.99 0.75
#